data_AF-A0AAJ0FVP9-F1
#
_entry.id   AF-A0AAJ0FVP9-F1
#
_cell.length_a   1.000
_cell.length_b   1.000
_cell.length_c   1.000
_cell.angle_alpha   90.00
_cell.angle_beta   90.00
_cell.angle_gamma   90.00
#
_symmetry.space_group_name_H-M   'P 1'
#
loop_
_entity.id
_entity.type
_entity.pdbx_description
1 polymer ?
#
loop_
_entity_poly.entity_id
_entity_poly.type
_entity_poly.pdbx_seq_one_letter_code
_entity_poly.pdbx_strand_id
1 'polypeptide(L)'
;MASPPGDGAPVQSKSVAAHLQDWGSSSMPPALMATLVTALHARPMQAFPLFLFTPPLLFSSYLNLSGYQTGSAGLAAAWSGLYALMALRRRQPFKSKFSARGLVRGAAIGLGAGNAVAGGWVYFMGDFKKDEEERIRRNRWGPKDE
;
A
#
# COMPACT_ATOMS: atom_id res chain seq x y z
N MET A 1 44.31 -9.80 13.94
CA MET A 1 43.20 -10.10 13.00
C MET A 1 42.02 -10.55 13.85
N ALA A 2 41.07 -9.67 14.14
CA ALA A 2 39.89 -9.99 14.93
C ALA A 2 38.74 -10.37 13.98
N SER A 3 38.17 -11.55 14.15
CA SER A 3 36.98 -12.01 13.44
C SER A 3 35.76 -11.14 13.78
N PRO A 4 34.82 -10.92 12.85
CA PRO A 4 33.60 -10.16 13.14
C PRO A 4 32.68 -10.95 14.10
N PRO A 5 31.99 -10.28 15.04
CA PRO A 5 31.09 -10.94 15.97
C PRO A 5 29.78 -11.33 15.29
N GLY A 6 29.63 -12.63 15.05
CA GLY A 6 28.43 -13.44 15.34
C GLY A 6 27.05 -12.94 14.88
N ASP A 7 26.63 -13.41 13.73
CA ASP A 7 25.22 -13.54 13.28
C ASP A 7 24.44 -14.54 14.17
N GLY A 8 24.05 -14.12 15.38
CA GLY A 8 23.39 -15.02 16.35
C GLY A 8 22.31 -14.40 17.22
N ALA A 9 21.86 -13.18 16.95
CA ALA A 9 20.75 -12.60 17.70
C ALA A 9 19.43 -13.32 17.34
N PRO A 10 18.63 -13.80 18.32
CA PRO A 10 17.34 -14.41 18.02
C PRO A 10 16.45 -13.37 17.33
N VAL A 11 15.97 -13.71 16.13
CA VAL A 11 15.04 -12.86 15.38
C VAL A 11 13.73 -12.82 16.17
N GLN A 12 13.54 -11.78 16.98
CA GLN A 12 12.31 -11.58 17.73
C GLN A 12 11.15 -11.48 16.74
N SER A 13 10.17 -12.37 16.89
CA SER A 13 8.96 -12.38 16.07
C SER A 13 8.23 -11.06 16.26
N LYS A 14 8.09 -10.29 15.18
CA LYS A 14 7.35 -9.03 15.20
C LYS A 14 5.88 -9.29 15.59
N SER A 15 5.31 -8.39 16.38
CA SER A 15 3.88 -8.39 16.66
C SER A 15 3.08 -8.15 15.37
N VAL A 16 1.84 -8.65 15.31
CA VAL A 16 0.90 -8.38 14.21
C VAL A 16 0.72 -6.87 14.00
N ALA A 17 0.67 -6.09 15.07
CA ALA A 17 0.57 -4.63 14.98
C ALA A 17 1.82 -4.00 14.32
N ALA A 18 3.02 -4.54 14.60
CA ALA A 18 4.25 -4.09 13.96
C ALA A 18 4.27 -4.42 12.47
N HIS A 19 3.75 -5.59 12.07
CA HIS A 19 3.59 -5.93 10.66
C HIS A 19 2.60 -5.03 9.94
N LEU A 20 1.46 -4.71 10.57
CA LEU A 20 0.48 -3.77 10.01
C LEU A 20 1.07 -2.36 9.88
N GLN A 21 1.85 -1.93 10.88
CA GLN A 21 2.55 -0.64 10.84
C GLN A 21 3.56 -0.59 9.69
N ASP A 22 4.44 -1.59 9.58
CA ASP A 22 5.45 -1.68 8.53
C ASP A 22 4.84 -1.74 7.14
N TRP A 23 3.74 -2.49 7.00
CA TRP A 23 3.04 -2.62 5.72
C TRP A 23 2.33 -1.31 5.35
N GLY A 24 1.55 -0.73 6.27
CA GLY A 24 0.74 0.45 6.01
C GLY A 24 1.57 1.74 5.79
N SER A 25 2.77 1.82 6.37
CA SER A 25 3.67 2.96 6.23
C SER A 25 4.56 2.88 4.97
N SER A 26 4.48 1.80 4.21
CA SER A 26 5.27 1.59 2.99
C SER A 26 4.59 2.19 1.75
N SER A 27 5.40 2.59 0.77
CA SER A 27 4.93 3.04 -0.56
C SER A 27 4.57 1.88 -1.50
N MET A 28 4.98 0.66 -1.17
CA MET A 28 4.82 -0.53 -2.01
C MET A 28 3.38 -1.04 -2.10
N PRO A 29 2.60 -1.15 -1.00
CA PRO A 29 1.25 -1.68 -1.06
C PRO A 29 0.31 -0.96 -2.04
N PRO A 30 0.22 0.39 -2.06
CA PRO A 30 -0.64 1.07 -3.04
C PRO A 30 -0.10 0.97 -4.47
N ALA A 31 1.23 0.91 -4.68
CA ALA A 31 1.81 0.70 -6.00
C ALA A 31 1.50 -0.71 -6.54
N LEU A 32 1.70 -1.75 -5.73
CA LEU A 32 1.33 -3.13 -6.07
C LEU A 32 -0.16 -3.25 -6.38
N MET A 33 -1.00 -2.56 -5.62
CA MET A 33 -2.43 -2.51 -5.88
C MET A 33 -2.74 -1.89 -7.25
N ALA A 34 -2.12 -0.75 -7.58
CA ALA A 34 -2.25 -0.12 -8.88
C ALA A 34 -1.82 -1.06 -10.03
N THR A 35 -0.74 -1.83 -9.83
CA THR A 35 -0.28 -2.84 -10.78
C THR A 35 -1.31 -3.95 -10.99
N LEU A 36 -1.90 -4.50 -9.91
CA LEU A 36 -2.93 -5.54 -10.03
C LEU A 36 -4.21 -5.03 -10.69
N VAL A 37 -4.65 -3.81 -10.35
CA VAL A 37 -5.78 -3.15 -11.01
C VAL A 37 -5.50 -3.02 -12.51
N THR A 38 -4.29 -2.61 -12.88
CA THR A 38 -3.86 -2.47 -14.27
C THR A 38 -3.85 -3.82 -14.99
N ALA A 39 -3.27 -4.86 -14.38
CA ALA A 39 -3.24 -6.21 -14.93
C ALA A 39 -4.64 -6.77 -15.20
N LEU A 40 -5.62 -6.45 -14.35
CA LEU A 40 -7.00 -6.91 -14.50
C LEU A 40 -7.77 -6.18 -15.59
N HIS A 41 -7.51 -4.88 -15.76
CA HIS A 41 -8.37 -3.99 -16.56
C HIS A 41 -7.71 -3.44 -17.83
N ALA A 42 -6.41 -3.66 -18.05
CA ALA A 42 -5.74 -3.29 -19.29
C ALA A 42 -6.14 -4.18 -20.47
N ARG A 43 -6.51 -5.45 -20.22
CA ARG A 43 -6.96 -6.41 -21.24
C ARG A 43 -8.10 -7.31 -20.74
N PRO A 44 -9.30 -7.28 -21.36
CA PRO A 44 -9.77 -6.25 -22.30
C PRO A 44 -9.82 -4.88 -21.62
N MET A 45 -9.59 -3.80 -22.38
CA MET A 45 -9.46 -2.46 -21.82
C MET A 45 -10.78 -2.01 -21.16
N GLN A 46 -10.76 -1.82 -19.85
CA GLN A 46 -11.85 -1.27 -19.06
C GLN A 46 -11.40 0.07 -18.49
N ALA A 47 -11.68 1.15 -19.23
CA ALA A 47 -11.19 2.50 -18.91
C ALA A 47 -11.63 2.98 -17.53
N PHE A 48 -12.90 2.77 -17.16
CA PHE A 48 -13.46 3.27 -15.91
C PHE A 48 -12.67 2.83 -14.64
N PRO A 49 -12.48 1.52 -14.37
CA PRO A 49 -11.70 1.11 -13.20
C PRO A 49 -10.22 1.53 -13.28
N LEU A 50 -9.63 1.58 -14.47
CA LEU A 50 -8.24 2.04 -14.63
C LEU A 50 -8.08 3.50 -14.21
N PHE A 51 -8.90 4.40 -14.75
CA PHE A 51 -8.80 5.83 -14.47
C PHE A 51 -9.29 6.19 -13.06
N LEU A 52 -10.21 5.42 -12.49
CA LEU A 52 -10.71 5.67 -11.14
C LEU A 52 -9.72 5.26 -10.05
N PHE A 53 -9.08 4.08 -10.18
CA PHE A 53 -8.28 3.51 -9.09
C PHE A 53 -6.77 3.69 -9.26
N THR A 54 -6.24 3.62 -10.47
CA THR A 54 -4.78 3.63 -10.68
C THR A 54 -4.15 4.99 -10.31
N PRO A 55 -4.66 6.16 -10.76
CA PRO A 55 -4.08 7.45 -10.40
C PRO A 55 -4.00 7.73 -8.88
N PRO A 56 -5.08 7.58 -8.09
CA PRO A 56 -5.01 7.87 -6.65
C PRO A 56 -4.12 6.89 -5.90
N LEU A 57 -4.03 5.63 -6.31
CA LEU A 57 -3.13 4.65 -5.71
C LEU A 57 -1.66 4.97 -5.99
N LEU A 58 -1.31 5.36 -7.22
CA LEU A 58 0.04 5.81 -7.55
C LEU A 58 0.38 7.12 -6.84
N PHE A 59 -0.57 8.04 -6.74
CA PHE A 59 -0.41 9.28 -5.98
C PHE A 59 -0.17 9.01 -4.49
N SER A 60 -0.88 8.05 -3.91
CA SER A 60 -0.64 7.58 -2.55
C SER A 60 0.78 7.06 -2.37
N SER A 61 1.29 6.25 -3.30
CA SER A 61 2.68 5.78 -3.28
C SER A 61 3.68 6.94 -3.36
N TYR A 62 3.42 7.93 -4.22
CA TYR A 62 4.23 9.15 -4.32
C TYR A 62 4.24 9.97 -3.03
N LEU A 63 3.09 10.17 -2.38
CA LEU A 63 2.98 10.90 -1.12
C LEU A 63 3.79 10.23 -0.01
N ASN A 64 3.76 8.91 0.05
CA ASN A 64 4.56 8.14 0.98
C ASN A 64 6.06 8.42 0.78
N LEU A 65 6.54 8.34 -0.46
CA LEU A 65 7.92 8.67 -0.83
C LEU A 65 8.28 10.15 -0.58
N SER A 66 7.28 11.04 -0.59
CA SER A 66 7.42 12.47 -0.31
C SER A 66 7.40 12.80 1.20
N GLY A 67 7.32 11.79 2.06
CA GLY A 67 7.35 11.91 3.51
C GLY A 67 5.98 12.17 4.15
N TYR A 68 4.88 12.01 3.42
CA TYR A 68 3.53 12.08 3.97
C TYR A 68 3.03 10.66 4.28
N GLN A 69 3.67 9.96 5.21
CA GLN A 69 3.40 8.55 5.48
C GLN A 69 1.98 8.32 6.01
N THR A 70 1.55 9.07 7.02
CA THR A 70 0.22 8.96 7.62
C THR A 70 -0.88 9.29 6.61
N GLY A 71 -0.75 10.41 5.90
CA GLY A 71 -1.71 10.81 4.87
C GLY A 71 -1.78 9.84 3.68
N SER A 72 -0.63 9.34 3.24
CA SER A 72 -0.57 8.31 2.20
C SER A 72 -1.20 6.99 2.65
N ALA A 73 -0.99 6.56 3.90
CA ALA A 73 -1.58 5.34 4.43
C ALA A 73 -3.12 5.40 4.43
N GLY A 74 -3.69 6.56 4.79
CA GLY A 74 -5.13 6.80 4.73
C GLY A 74 -5.70 6.75 3.30
N LEU A 75 -5.02 7.39 2.34
CA LEU A 75 -5.40 7.33 0.93
C LEU A 75 -5.32 5.90 0.38
N ALA A 76 -4.21 5.21 0.66
CA ALA A 76 -4.03 3.81 0.28
C ALA A 76 -5.14 2.94 0.84
N ALA A 77 -5.50 3.12 2.12
CA ALA A 77 -6.55 2.36 2.77
C ALA A 77 -7.93 2.59 2.13
N ALA A 78 -8.30 3.85 1.94
CA ALA A 78 -9.59 4.23 1.36
C ALA A 78 -9.76 3.67 -0.06
N TRP A 79 -8.79 3.90 -0.94
CA TRP A 79 -8.88 3.49 -2.35
C TRP A 79 -8.73 1.99 -2.54
N SER A 80 -7.82 1.35 -1.80
CA SER A 80 -7.64 -0.11 -1.83
C SER A 80 -8.86 -0.84 -1.27
N GLY A 81 -9.42 -0.33 -0.17
CA GLY A 81 -10.64 -0.86 0.46
C GLY A 81 -11.86 -0.69 -0.44
N LEU A 82 -12.05 0.50 -1.03
CA LEU A 82 -13.13 0.74 -1.99
C LEU A 82 -13.08 -0.22 -3.18
N TYR A 83 -11.89 -0.41 -3.76
CA TYR A 83 -11.71 -1.38 -4.84
C TYR A 83 -12.07 -2.80 -4.37
N ALA A 84 -11.60 -3.23 -3.20
CA ALA A 84 -11.89 -4.55 -2.65
C ALA A 84 -13.39 -4.77 -2.47
N LEU A 85 -14.10 -3.80 -1.88
CA LEU A 85 -15.56 -3.84 -1.69
C LEU A 85 -16.31 -3.97 -3.02
N MET A 86 -15.97 -3.14 -4.01
CA MET A 86 -16.61 -3.21 -5.32
C MET A 86 -16.28 -4.51 -6.06
N ALA A 87 -15.03 -4.97 -5.95
CA ALA A 87 -14.60 -6.21 -6.55
C ALA A 87 -15.32 -7.39 -5.91
N LEU A 88 -15.46 -7.45 -4.58
CA LEU A 88 -16.20 -8.49 -3.86
C LEU A 88 -17.67 -8.57 -4.26
N ARG A 89 -18.32 -7.42 -4.50
CA ARG A 89 -19.74 -7.37 -4.91
C ARG A 89 -20.03 -8.05 -6.26
N ARG A 90 -19.03 -8.18 -7.14
CA ARG A 90 -19.22 -8.79 -8.47
C ARG A 90 -19.38 -10.30 -8.38
N ARG A 91 -20.54 -10.82 -8.80
CA ARG A 91 -20.80 -12.27 -8.95
C ARG A 91 -19.96 -12.85 -10.09
N GLN A 92 -19.36 -14.02 -9.87
CA GLN A 92 -18.51 -14.73 -10.84
C GLN A 92 -18.89 -16.22 -10.86
N PRO A 93 -19.02 -16.84 -12.05
CA PRO A 93 -19.25 -18.28 -12.15
C PRO A 93 -18.09 -19.06 -11.54
N PHE A 94 -18.36 -20.23 -10.93
CA PHE A 94 -17.31 -21.00 -10.22
C PHE A 94 -16.09 -21.32 -11.09
N LYS A 95 -16.30 -21.59 -12.39
CA LYS A 95 -15.22 -21.86 -13.35
C LYS A 95 -14.27 -20.69 -13.55
N SER A 96 -14.73 -19.44 -13.48
CA SER A 96 -13.85 -18.27 -13.68
C SER A 96 -12.98 -17.97 -12.46
N LYS A 97 -13.36 -18.46 -11.27
CA LYS A 97 -12.59 -18.30 -10.03
C LYS A 97 -11.25 -19.04 -10.07
N PHE A 98 -11.19 -20.18 -10.77
CA PHE A 98 -9.97 -21.00 -10.94
C PHE A 98 -9.17 -20.66 -12.20
N SER A 99 -9.40 -19.49 -12.81
CA SER A 99 -8.60 -18.99 -13.94
C SER A 99 -7.46 -18.09 -13.46
N ALA A 100 -6.44 -17.86 -14.30
CA ALA A 100 -5.39 -16.89 -14.01
C ALA A 100 -5.96 -15.50 -13.68
N ARG A 101 -7.00 -15.06 -14.41
CA ARG A 101 -7.72 -13.80 -14.11
C ARG A 101 -8.45 -13.85 -12.76
N GLY A 102 -9.01 -15.00 -12.41
CA GLY A 102 -9.63 -15.26 -11.11
C GLY A 102 -8.63 -15.13 -9.97
N LEU A 103 -7.42 -15.67 -10.14
CA LEU A 103 -6.33 -15.56 -9.18
C LEU A 103 -5.88 -14.11 -8.99
N VAL A 104 -5.60 -13.38 -10.08
CA VAL A 104 -5.21 -11.96 -10.00
C VAL A 104 -6.30 -11.13 -9.33
N ARG A 105 -7.58 -11.41 -9.59
CA ARG A 105 -8.69 -10.75 -8.93
C ARG A 105 -8.75 -11.07 -7.44
N GLY A 106 -8.56 -12.33 -7.06
CA GLY A 106 -8.49 -12.76 -5.67
C GLY A 106 -7.34 -12.06 -4.93
N ALA A 107 -6.16 -12.01 -5.55
CA ALA A 107 -5.00 -11.28 -5.02
C ALA A 107 -5.29 -9.78 -4.88
N ALA A 108 -5.93 -9.15 -5.86
CA ALA A 108 -6.29 -7.73 -5.79
C ALA A 108 -7.31 -7.44 -4.67
N ILE A 109 -8.29 -8.33 -4.46
CA ILE A 109 -9.23 -8.21 -3.34
C ILE A 109 -8.50 -8.38 -2.00
N GLY A 110 -7.67 -9.41 -1.87
CA GLY A 110 -6.93 -9.70 -0.64
C GLY A 110 -5.94 -8.59 -0.28
N LEU A 111 -5.14 -8.15 -1.25
CA LEU A 111 -4.24 -7.01 -1.10
C LEU A 111 -5.03 -5.74 -0.78
N GLY A 112 -6.15 -5.51 -1.48
CA GLY A 112 -6.99 -4.34 -1.26
C GLY A 112 -7.53 -4.25 0.18
N ALA A 113 -8.02 -5.38 0.70
CA ALA A 113 -8.46 -5.51 2.08
C ALA A 113 -7.30 -5.38 3.09
N GLY A 114 -6.17 -6.01 2.82
CA GLY A 114 -4.97 -5.90 3.66
C GLY A 114 -4.45 -4.46 3.75
N ASN A 115 -4.42 -3.75 2.62
CA ASN A 115 -4.06 -2.33 2.58
C ASN A 115 -5.07 -1.46 3.32
N ALA A 116 -6.37 -1.77 3.25
CA ALA A 116 -7.39 -1.06 4.00
C ALA A 116 -7.17 -1.19 5.51
N VAL A 117 -6.88 -2.41 6.00
CA VAL A 117 -6.62 -2.65 7.42
C VAL A 117 -5.30 -2.02 7.87
N ALA A 118 -4.20 -2.28 7.16
CA ALA A 118 -2.88 -1.79 7.53
C ALA A 118 -2.74 -0.27 7.36
N GLY A 119 -3.19 0.27 6.23
CA GLY A 119 -3.18 1.72 6.00
C GLY A 119 -4.15 2.44 6.94
N GLY A 120 -5.30 1.83 7.25
CA GLY A 120 -6.22 2.34 8.26
C GLY A 120 -5.59 2.38 9.64
N TRP A 121 -4.89 1.30 10.05
CA TRP A 121 -4.13 1.24 11.29
C TRP A 121 -3.11 2.38 11.39
N VAL A 122 -2.28 2.55 10.35
CA VAL A 122 -1.27 3.61 10.31
C VAL A 122 -1.90 5.00 10.28
N TYR A 123 -3.02 5.18 9.59
CA TYR A 123 -3.73 6.46 9.57
C TYR A 123 -4.31 6.82 10.95
N PHE A 124 -4.92 5.86 11.65
CA PHE A 124 -5.49 6.08 12.98
C PHE A 124 -4.43 6.28 14.07
N MET A 125 -3.31 5.57 13.99
CA MET A 125 -2.23 5.65 14.98
C MET A 125 -1.11 6.62 14.58
N GLY A 126 -1.19 7.21 13.40
CA GLY A 126 -0.14 8.07 12.84
C GLY A 126 -0.16 9.49 13.39
N ASP A 127 0.93 10.21 13.17
CA ASP A 127 1.11 11.59 13.61
C ASP A 127 1.62 12.46 12.46
N PHE A 128 0.76 13.37 12.00
CA PHE A 128 1.07 14.30 10.91
C PHE A 128 2.20 15.28 11.26
N LYS A 129 2.38 15.62 12.55
CA LYS A 129 3.47 16.52 12.98
C LYS A 129 4.81 15.81 12.86
N LYS A 130 4.87 14.55 13.29
CA LYS A 130 6.06 13.72 13.15
C LYS A 130 6.46 13.54 11.68
N ASP A 131 5.49 13.30 10.79
CA ASP A 131 5.73 13.23 9.35
C ASP A 131 6.34 14.55 8.81
N GLU A 132 5.88 15.70 9.30
CA GLU A 132 6.42 17.01 8.93
C GLU A 132 7.85 17.23 9.45
N GLU A 133 8.13 16.90 10.72
CA GLU A 133 9.47 16.96 11.29
C GLU A 133 10.45 16.07 10.52
N GLU A 134 10.04 14.84 10.16
CA GLU A 134 10.88 13.93 9.38
C GLU A 134 11.12 14.43 7.96
N ARG A 135 10.14 15.10 7.32
CA ARG A 135 10.29 15.77 6.03
C ARG A 135 11.29 16.91 6.09
N ILE A 136 11.20 17.76 7.12
CA ILE A 136 12.14 18.87 7.33
C ILE A 136 13.54 18.32 7.60
N ARG A 137 13.67 17.32 8.48
CA ARG A 137 14.95 16.65 8.78
C ARG A 137 15.59 16.02 7.53
N ARG A 138 14.77 15.41 6.66
CA ARG A 138 15.26 14.82 5.41
C ARG A 138 15.77 15.85 4.39
N ASN A 139 15.42 17.13 4.56
CA ASN A 139 15.87 18.24 3.73
C ASN A 139 15.86 17.94 2.21
N ARG A 140 14.82 17.25 1.73
CA ARG A 140 14.79 16.70 0.37
C ARG A 140 14.77 17.77 -0.73
N TRP A 141 14.27 18.96 -0.38
CA TRP A 141 14.02 20.06 -1.32
C TRP A 141 14.92 21.27 -1.07
N GLY A 142 15.98 21.12 -0.25
CA GLY A 142 16.93 22.17 0.09
C GLY A 142 16.46 23.08 1.24
N PRO A 143 17.38 23.85 1.84
CA PRO A 143 17.02 24.86 2.82
C PRO A 143 15.99 25.81 2.21
N LYS A 144 14.96 26.18 2.98
CA LYS A 144 14.19 27.38 2.64
C LYS A 144 15.19 28.51 2.64
N ASP A 145 15.40 29.13 1.48
CA ASP A 145 16.17 30.37 1.41
C ASP A 145 15.59 31.33 2.45
N GLU A 146 16.46 31.81 3.34
CA GLU A 146 16.14 32.82 4.38
C GLU A 146 15.77 34.17 3.77
#